data_AF-A0A7K2E125-F1
#
_entry.id   AF-A0A7K2E125-F1
#
_cell.length_a   1.000
_cell.length_b   1.000
_cell.length_c   1.000
_cell.angle_alpha   90.00
_cell.angle_beta   90.00
_cell.angle_gamma   90.00
#
_symmetry.space_group_name_H-M   'P 1'
#
loop_
_entity.id
_entity.type
_entity.pdbx_description
1 polymer ?
#
loop_
_entity_poly.entity_id
_entity_poly.type
_entity_poly.pdbx_seq_one_letter_code
_entity_poly.pdbx_strand_id
1 'polypeptide(L)'
;MTIILLIVIGLCSCVVTGCQGDKLVENGVSSHFTFDYADDIKATRLFDTVAERETYKAKALSEMDALFRDFHKRFGFAPDHAIHVTLSETVNGGKNAAYTTVTYSSDGSIVKLTMHFPHQMFDRKFVRAHELTHAFVAPFNLPTWVNEGFAVLVENFYSDTPRHRIFDSLENNIRLDTNGINAVQHWTEGQGIYADADMTQWCYRYSHTIVNYIEKKYPGTFAKVFETVNPSRTFTTKAFISVVDKIITKTDMVAFFTKLGFTNL
;
A
#
# COMPACT_ATOMS: atom_id res chain seq x y z
N MET A 1 -48.71 -38.44 -17.05
CA MET A 1 -48.52 -37.18 -17.79
C MET A 1 -47.55 -36.35 -16.96
N THR A 2 -46.27 -36.39 -17.32
CA THR A 2 -45.15 -35.90 -16.50
C THR A 2 -44.55 -34.71 -17.22
N ILE A 3 -44.61 -33.52 -16.62
CA ILE A 3 -44.03 -32.30 -17.17
C ILE A 3 -42.59 -32.21 -16.66
N ILE A 4 -41.63 -32.33 -17.57
CA ILE A 4 -40.21 -32.04 -17.32
C ILE A 4 -40.02 -30.54 -17.51
N LEU A 5 -39.72 -29.83 -16.41
CA LEU A 5 -39.39 -28.41 -16.42
C LEU A 5 -37.89 -28.25 -16.71
N LEU A 6 -37.56 -27.86 -17.94
CA LEU A 6 -36.21 -27.40 -18.33
C LEU A 6 -35.99 -25.99 -17.76
N ILE A 7 -35.17 -25.89 -16.71
CA ILE A 7 -34.65 -24.60 -16.25
C ILE A 7 -33.38 -24.30 -17.04
N VAL A 8 -33.51 -23.37 -17.99
CA VAL A 8 -32.40 -22.69 -18.64
C VAL A 8 -31.91 -21.62 -17.67
N ILE A 9 -30.82 -21.89 -16.94
CA ILE A 9 -30.09 -20.84 -16.21
C ILE A 9 -29.07 -20.27 -17.18
N GLY A 10 -29.37 -19.06 -17.67
CA GLY A 10 -28.45 -18.26 -18.46
C GLY A 10 -27.19 -17.96 -17.66
N LEU A 11 -26.06 -18.47 -18.14
CA LEU A 11 -24.73 -18.05 -17.73
C LEU A 11 -24.57 -16.58 -18.12
N CYS A 12 -24.76 -15.69 -17.16
CA CYS A 12 -24.37 -14.30 -17.29
C CYS A 12 -22.84 -14.27 -17.38
N SER A 13 -22.35 -14.06 -18.59
CA SER A 13 -20.93 -13.93 -18.89
C SER A 13 -20.45 -12.58 -18.38
N CYS A 14 -20.06 -12.51 -17.11
CA CYS A 14 -19.18 -11.44 -16.66
C CYS A 14 -17.81 -11.70 -17.28
N VAL A 15 -17.42 -10.77 -18.17
CA VAL A 15 -16.10 -10.67 -18.77
C VAL A 15 -15.07 -10.65 -17.64
N VAL A 16 -14.39 -11.77 -17.46
CA VAL A 16 -13.12 -11.82 -16.76
C VAL A 16 -12.15 -11.02 -17.62
N THR A 17 -11.95 -9.75 -17.28
CA THR A 17 -10.79 -9.00 -17.74
C THR A 17 -9.57 -9.79 -17.27
N GLY A 18 -8.89 -10.40 -18.23
CA GLY A 18 -7.91 -11.45 -17.99
C GLY A 18 -6.84 -11.04 -17.00
N CYS A 19 -6.70 -11.81 -15.93
CA CYS A 19 -5.44 -11.90 -15.21
C CYS A 19 -4.37 -12.22 -16.25
N GLN A 20 -3.48 -11.27 -16.54
CA GLN A 20 -2.26 -11.54 -17.27
C GLN A 20 -1.56 -12.67 -16.53
N GLY A 21 -1.51 -13.84 -17.18
CA GLY A 21 -0.95 -15.05 -16.59
C GLY A 21 0.48 -14.79 -16.10
N ASP A 22 0.81 -15.48 -15.01
CA ASP A 22 2.10 -15.50 -14.33
C ASP A 22 3.28 -15.69 -15.31
N LYS A 23 3.72 -14.62 -15.99
CA LYS A 23 4.95 -14.65 -16.76
C LYS A 23 6.09 -14.44 -15.79
N LEU A 24 6.92 -15.48 -15.68
CA LEU A 24 8.21 -15.40 -14.98
C LEU A 24 9.06 -14.29 -15.61
N VAL A 25 10.01 -13.75 -14.83
CA VAL A 25 11.05 -12.88 -15.38
C VAL A 25 11.88 -13.70 -16.35
N GLU A 26 11.61 -13.57 -17.64
CA GLU A 26 12.44 -14.15 -18.69
C GLU A 26 13.38 -13.06 -19.22
N ASN A 27 14.68 -13.33 -19.20
CA ASN A 27 15.71 -12.44 -19.75
C ASN A 27 15.69 -11.00 -19.17
N GLY A 28 15.34 -10.84 -17.89
CA GLY A 28 15.31 -9.52 -17.24
C GLY A 28 14.10 -8.65 -17.62
N VAL A 29 13.03 -9.26 -18.13
CA VAL A 29 11.76 -8.58 -18.46
C VAL A 29 10.68 -9.05 -17.48
N SER A 30 10.01 -8.10 -16.82
CA SER A 30 8.87 -8.35 -15.94
C SER A 30 7.58 -7.81 -16.56
N SER A 31 6.46 -8.52 -16.39
CA SER A 31 5.14 -8.00 -16.75
C SER A 31 4.58 -7.00 -15.73
N HIS A 32 5.08 -7.03 -14.50
CA HIS A 32 4.58 -6.19 -13.40
C HIS A 32 5.48 -4.97 -13.14
N PHE A 33 6.77 -5.04 -13.52
CA PHE A 33 7.73 -4.00 -13.21
C PHE A 33 8.53 -3.53 -14.42
N THR A 34 8.84 -2.24 -14.41
CA THR A 34 9.95 -1.67 -15.19
C THR A 34 10.99 -1.12 -14.23
N PHE A 35 12.25 -1.05 -14.64
CA PHE A 35 13.35 -0.68 -13.75
C PHE A 35 14.38 0.18 -14.48
N ASP A 36 14.66 1.35 -13.91
CA ASP A 36 15.67 2.29 -14.40
C ASP A 36 16.59 2.79 -13.28
N TYR A 37 17.76 3.25 -13.70
CA TYR A 37 18.74 3.91 -12.84
C TYR A 37 18.64 5.42 -13.06
N ALA A 38 18.59 6.18 -11.96
CA ALA A 38 18.79 7.63 -11.99
C ALA A 38 20.25 7.95 -12.38
N ASP A 39 20.51 9.19 -12.79
CA ASP A 39 21.83 9.57 -13.29
C ASP A 39 22.88 9.66 -12.17
N ASP A 40 22.44 9.96 -10.94
CA ASP A 40 23.32 10.05 -9.78
C ASP A 40 23.98 8.70 -9.44
N ILE A 41 23.23 7.60 -9.51
CA ILE A 41 23.74 6.27 -9.19
C ILE A 41 24.61 5.69 -10.30
N LYS A 42 24.35 6.05 -11.56
CA LYS A 42 25.20 5.65 -12.70
C LYS A 42 26.61 6.23 -12.61
N ALA A 43 26.77 7.34 -11.89
CA ALA A 43 28.08 7.95 -11.66
C ALA A 43 28.86 7.31 -10.49
N THR A 44 28.27 6.32 -9.80
CA THR A 44 28.91 5.62 -8.67
C THR A 44 29.63 4.35 -9.11
N ARG A 45 30.62 3.95 -8.32
CA ARG A 45 31.36 2.69 -8.52
C ARG A 45 30.54 1.42 -8.37
N LEU A 46 29.32 1.52 -7.84
CA LEU A 46 28.42 0.37 -7.69
C LEU A 46 27.88 -0.12 -9.04
N PHE A 47 27.90 0.76 -10.05
CA PHE A 47 27.28 0.52 -11.35
C PHE A 47 28.14 1.09 -12.49
N ASP A 48 29.47 0.90 -12.42
CA ASP A 48 30.42 1.45 -13.39
C ASP A 48 30.17 0.93 -14.82
N THR A 49 29.77 -0.34 -14.96
CA THR A 49 29.56 -0.97 -16.27
C THR A 49 28.09 -1.23 -16.61
N VAL A 50 27.79 -1.33 -17.92
CA VAL A 50 26.46 -1.74 -18.40
C VAL A 50 26.13 -3.16 -17.93
N ALA A 51 27.11 -4.08 -17.95
CA ALA A 51 26.89 -5.48 -17.57
C ALA A 51 26.49 -5.65 -16.10
N GLU A 52 27.11 -4.89 -15.19
CA GLU A 52 26.74 -4.88 -13.77
C GLU A 52 25.32 -4.36 -13.57
N ARG A 53 24.94 -3.28 -14.29
CA ARG A 53 23.58 -2.73 -14.25
C ARG A 53 22.54 -3.71 -14.75
N GLU A 54 22.78 -4.41 -15.85
CA GLU A 54 21.81 -5.39 -16.36
C GLU A 54 21.71 -6.61 -15.43
N THR A 55 22.82 -7.06 -14.85
CA THR A 55 22.82 -8.16 -13.87
C THR A 55 22.03 -7.80 -12.62
N TYR A 56 22.27 -6.61 -12.05
CA TYR A 56 21.53 -6.15 -10.89
C TYR A 56 20.05 -5.93 -11.22
N LYS A 57 19.74 -5.33 -12.38
CA LYS A 57 18.36 -5.11 -12.83
C LYS A 57 17.58 -6.42 -12.92
N ALA A 58 18.16 -7.47 -13.51
CA ALA A 58 17.52 -8.77 -13.60
C ALA A 58 17.23 -9.36 -12.20
N LYS A 59 18.18 -9.24 -11.27
CA LYS A 59 18.00 -9.67 -9.87
C LYS A 59 16.90 -8.86 -9.18
N ALA A 60 16.95 -7.53 -9.28
CA ALA A 60 15.99 -6.62 -8.67
C ALA A 60 14.56 -6.89 -9.15
N LEU A 61 14.36 -7.07 -10.47
CA LEU A 61 13.07 -7.44 -11.04
C LEU A 61 12.57 -8.78 -10.52
N SER A 62 13.44 -9.79 -10.44
CA SER A 62 13.08 -11.10 -9.88
C SER A 62 12.60 -11.01 -8.41
N GLU A 63 13.30 -10.21 -7.59
CA GLU A 63 12.93 -9.99 -6.19
C GLU A 63 11.61 -9.24 -6.04
N MET A 64 11.38 -8.20 -6.87
CA MET A 64 10.13 -7.45 -6.88
C MET A 64 8.95 -8.30 -7.34
N ASP A 65 9.13 -9.13 -8.37
CA ASP A 65 8.09 -10.05 -8.85
C ASP A 65 7.74 -11.13 -7.82
N ALA A 66 8.73 -11.61 -7.06
CA ALA A 66 8.47 -12.51 -5.95
C ALA A 66 7.62 -11.84 -4.85
N LEU A 67 7.91 -10.59 -4.50
CA LEU A 67 7.11 -9.80 -3.57
C LEU A 67 5.69 -9.55 -4.10
N PHE A 68 5.56 -9.15 -5.37
CA PHE A 68 4.28 -8.89 -6.02
C PHE A 68 3.36 -10.11 -5.97
N ARG A 69 3.86 -11.30 -6.32
CA ARG A 69 3.07 -12.54 -6.24
C ARG A 69 2.64 -12.87 -4.82
N ASP A 70 3.51 -12.67 -3.84
CA ASP A 70 3.19 -12.90 -2.43
C ASP A 70 2.10 -11.93 -1.94
N PHE A 71 2.17 -10.66 -2.34
CA PHE A 71 1.15 -9.66 -2.07
C PHE A 71 -0.18 -10.03 -2.70
N HIS A 72 -0.18 -10.34 -4.00
CA HIS A 72 -1.38 -10.75 -4.72
C HIS A 72 -2.02 -11.98 -4.08
N LYS A 73 -1.22 -12.97 -3.70
CA LYS A 73 -1.70 -14.17 -2.98
C LYS A 73 -2.30 -13.83 -1.62
N ARG A 74 -1.73 -12.87 -0.89
CA ARG A 74 -2.18 -12.50 0.46
C ARG A 74 -3.44 -11.64 0.44
N PHE A 75 -3.53 -10.70 -0.49
CA PHE A 75 -4.58 -9.67 -0.48
C PHE A 75 -5.64 -9.85 -1.57
N GLY A 76 -5.40 -10.70 -2.56
CA GLY A 76 -6.39 -11.06 -3.58
C GLY A 76 -6.60 -10.01 -4.67
N PHE A 77 -5.79 -8.95 -4.72
CA PHE A 77 -5.83 -7.93 -5.76
C PHE A 77 -4.41 -7.49 -6.13
N ALA A 78 -4.28 -6.91 -7.32
CA ALA A 78 -3.03 -6.38 -7.86
C ALA A 78 -3.33 -5.12 -8.69
N PRO A 79 -2.38 -4.18 -8.80
CA PRO A 79 -2.55 -3.04 -9.69
C PRO A 79 -2.53 -3.50 -11.16
N ASP A 80 -3.43 -2.94 -11.97
CA ASP A 80 -3.53 -3.24 -13.41
C ASP A 80 -2.40 -2.59 -14.24
N HIS A 81 -1.60 -1.73 -13.62
CA HIS A 81 -0.51 -1.01 -14.26
C HIS A 81 0.85 -1.55 -13.84
N ALA A 82 1.78 -1.62 -14.78
CA ALA A 82 3.17 -1.90 -14.46
C ALA A 82 3.74 -0.80 -13.54
N ILE A 83 4.43 -1.23 -12.50
CA ILE A 83 5.06 -0.34 -11.52
C ILE A 83 6.47 -0.02 -11.99
N HIS A 84 6.79 1.27 -12.11
CA HIS A 84 8.15 1.71 -12.42
C HIS A 84 8.99 1.77 -11.14
N VAL A 85 10.21 1.24 -11.18
CA VAL A 85 11.18 1.33 -10.10
C VAL A 85 12.35 2.19 -10.57
N THR A 86 12.65 3.24 -9.82
CA THR A 86 13.83 4.08 -10.05
C THR A 86 14.82 3.92 -8.91
N LEU A 87 16.02 3.41 -9.24
CA LEU A 87 17.13 3.27 -8.31
C LEU A 87 18.02 4.51 -8.39
N SER A 88 18.33 5.12 -7.24
CA SER A 88 19.16 6.33 -7.12
C SER A 88 20.21 6.15 -6.03
N GLU A 89 21.22 7.01 -5.98
CA GLU A 89 22.15 7.05 -4.84
C GLU A 89 21.50 7.80 -3.67
N THR A 90 20.79 8.87 -4.00
CA THR A 90 19.98 9.65 -3.05
C THR A 90 18.59 9.92 -3.60
N VAL A 91 17.64 10.07 -2.70
CA VAL A 91 16.26 10.44 -3.00
C VAL A 91 15.91 11.60 -2.07
N ASN A 92 15.43 12.72 -2.63
CA ASN A 92 15.23 13.99 -1.90
C ASN A 92 16.44 14.43 -1.05
N GLY A 93 17.65 14.21 -1.56
CA GLY A 93 18.91 14.54 -0.87
C GLY A 93 19.33 13.58 0.25
N GLY A 94 18.55 12.53 0.51
CA GLY A 94 18.83 11.54 1.55
C GLY A 94 19.09 10.14 1.00
N LYS A 95 19.84 9.32 1.74
CA LYS A 95 20.03 7.89 1.42
C LYS A 95 19.03 6.97 2.12
N ASN A 96 18.21 7.50 3.04
CA ASN A 96 17.34 6.73 3.93
C ASN A 96 15.85 6.95 3.68
N ALA A 97 15.47 7.56 2.55
CA ALA A 97 14.09 7.83 2.18
C ALA A 97 13.75 7.08 0.90
N ALA A 98 12.78 6.17 0.96
CA ALA A 98 12.10 5.64 -0.23
C ALA A 98 10.70 6.26 -0.28
N TYR A 99 10.10 6.34 -1.45
CA TYR A 99 8.72 6.78 -1.60
C TYR A 99 8.08 6.27 -2.88
N THR A 100 6.75 6.25 -2.91
CA THR A 100 5.96 5.87 -4.07
C THR A 100 5.14 7.06 -4.56
N THR A 101 5.16 7.31 -5.88
CA THR A 101 4.35 8.34 -6.54
C THR A 101 3.32 7.72 -7.46
N VAL A 102 2.18 8.39 -7.54
CA VAL A 102 1.07 8.04 -8.42
C VAL A 102 0.73 9.26 -9.25
N THR A 103 0.71 9.10 -10.57
CA THR A 103 0.20 10.12 -11.49
C THR A 103 -1.19 9.71 -11.92
N TYR A 104 -2.16 10.61 -11.76
CA TYR A 104 -3.54 10.41 -12.19
C TYR A 104 -3.85 11.23 -13.44
N SER A 105 -4.70 10.70 -14.30
CA SER A 105 -5.35 11.43 -15.39
C SER A 105 -6.43 12.36 -14.83
N SER A 106 -7.03 13.17 -15.71
CA SER A 106 -8.18 14.02 -15.36
C SER A 106 -9.44 13.24 -14.97
N ASP A 107 -9.59 11.98 -15.42
CA ASP A 107 -10.73 11.13 -15.06
C ASP A 107 -10.49 10.31 -13.77
N GLY A 108 -9.32 10.49 -13.14
CA GLY A 108 -8.94 9.82 -11.89
C GLY A 108 -8.34 8.43 -12.08
N SER A 109 -8.18 7.94 -13.32
CA SER A 109 -7.43 6.70 -13.57
C SER A 109 -5.93 6.90 -13.37
N ILE A 110 -5.24 5.82 -13.03
CA ILE A 110 -3.80 5.83 -12.82
C ILE A 110 -3.10 5.83 -14.18
N VAL A 111 -2.22 6.81 -14.40
CA VAL A 111 -1.37 6.90 -15.59
C VAL A 111 -0.01 6.28 -15.34
N LYS A 112 0.54 6.46 -14.14
CA LYS A 112 1.89 6.00 -13.79
C LYS A 112 2.01 5.74 -12.29
N LEU A 113 2.63 4.62 -11.93
CA LEU A 113 3.10 4.30 -10.59
C LEU A 113 4.63 4.25 -10.60
N THR A 114 5.29 5.00 -9.72
CA THR A 114 6.75 4.98 -9.61
C THR A 114 7.19 4.85 -8.16
N MET A 115 8.01 3.85 -7.86
CA MET A 115 8.70 3.70 -6.59
C MET A 115 10.14 4.18 -6.73
N HIS A 116 10.56 5.04 -5.82
CA HIS A 116 11.88 5.64 -5.79
C HIS A 116 12.67 5.12 -4.60
N PHE A 117 13.84 4.56 -4.86
CA PHE A 117 14.69 4.01 -3.82
C PHE A 117 16.13 4.50 -3.93
N PRO A 118 16.74 4.95 -2.83
CA PRO A 118 18.18 4.86 -2.65
C PRO A 118 18.59 3.38 -2.68
N HIS A 119 19.72 3.06 -3.33
CA HIS A 119 20.22 1.68 -3.44
C HIS A 119 20.18 0.90 -2.12
N GLN A 120 20.76 1.48 -1.06
CA GLN A 120 20.85 0.84 0.25
C GLN A 120 19.47 0.59 0.91
N MET A 121 18.43 1.29 0.49
CA MET A 121 17.06 1.08 0.94
C MET A 121 16.38 0.01 0.10
N PHE A 122 16.64 -0.04 -1.22
CA PHE A 122 16.13 -1.10 -2.09
C PHE A 122 16.58 -2.50 -1.65
N ASP A 123 17.82 -2.66 -1.19
CA ASP A 123 18.34 -3.95 -0.71
C ASP A 123 17.58 -4.51 0.51
N ARG A 124 16.77 -3.67 1.17
CA ARG A 124 16.01 -4.04 2.36
C ARG A 124 14.62 -4.51 1.94
N LYS A 125 14.38 -5.82 2.03
CA LYS A 125 13.11 -6.45 1.64
C LYS A 125 11.87 -5.77 2.24
N PHE A 126 11.91 -5.40 3.51
CA PHE A 126 10.79 -4.73 4.18
C PHE A 126 10.49 -3.33 3.63
N VAL A 127 11.51 -2.57 3.19
CA VAL A 127 11.30 -1.26 2.56
C VAL A 127 10.62 -1.44 1.20
N ARG A 128 11.08 -2.41 0.41
CA ARG A 128 10.43 -2.75 -0.86
C ARG A 128 8.97 -3.16 -0.65
N ALA A 129 8.69 -3.92 0.41
CA ALA A 129 7.33 -4.31 0.76
C ALA A 129 6.48 -3.08 1.15
N HIS A 130 7.00 -2.16 1.97
CA HIS A 130 6.31 -0.93 2.35
C HIS A 130 5.90 -0.11 1.11
N GLU A 131 6.85 0.18 0.22
CA GLU A 131 6.57 0.95 -1.00
C GLU A 131 5.64 0.19 -1.97
N LEU A 132 5.81 -1.13 -2.09
CA LEU A 132 4.93 -1.95 -2.91
C LEU A 132 3.49 -1.91 -2.39
N THR A 133 3.28 -1.80 -1.07
CA THR A 133 1.95 -1.63 -0.49
C THR A 133 1.29 -0.37 -1.01
N HIS A 134 2.01 0.76 -1.06
CA HIS A 134 1.47 2.00 -1.62
C HIS A 134 1.06 1.83 -3.09
N ALA A 135 1.89 1.15 -3.89
CA ALA A 135 1.56 0.88 -5.29
C ALA A 135 0.31 -0.01 -5.44
N PHE A 136 0.13 -1.01 -4.57
CA PHE A 136 -1.06 -1.85 -4.56
C PHE A 136 -2.31 -1.05 -4.19
N VAL A 137 -2.24 -0.23 -3.14
CA VAL A 137 -3.44 0.47 -2.63
C VAL A 137 -3.72 1.82 -3.31
N ALA A 138 -2.84 2.27 -4.20
CA ALA A 138 -2.97 3.50 -4.98
C ALA A 138 -4.34 3.67 -5.69
N PRO A 139 -4.96 2.63 -6.27
CA PRO A 139 -6.28 2.76 -6.91
C PRO A 139 -7.40 3.16 -5.94
N PHE A 140 -7.25 2.91 -4.64
CA PHE A 140 -8.28 3.18 -3.64
C PHE A 140 -8.17 4.56 -3.01
N ASN A 141 -7.11 5.34 -3.30
CA ASN A 141 -6.86 6.68 -2.74
C ASN A 141 -7.31 6.79 -1.27
N LEU A 142 -6.71 5.96 -0.43
CA LEU A 142 -7.05 5.78 0.99
C LEU A 142 -6.68 7.02 1.81
N PRO A 143 -7.32 7.23 2.99
CA PRO A 143 -6.82 8.20 3.95
C PRO A 143 -5.37 7.89 4.31
N THR A 144 -4.53 8.91 4.46
CA THR A 144 -3.08 8.76 4.71
C THR A 144 -2.79 7.81 5.87
N TRP A 145 -3.49 7.93 6.99
CA TRP A 145 -3.30 7.04 8.14
C TRP A 145 -3.63 5.57 7.83
N VAL A 146 -4.58 5.29 6.94
CA VAL A 146 -4.85 3.91 6.51
C VAL A 146 -3.74 3.42 5.59
N ASN A 147 -3.33 4.25 4.63
CA ASN A 147 -2.28 3.93 3.66
C ASN A 147 -0.96 3.59 4.38
N GLU A 148 -0.47 4.49 5.22
CA GLU A 148 0.76 4.30 5.98
C GLU A 148 0.63 3.21 7.04
N GLY A 149 -0.51 3.14 7.74
CA GLY A 149 -0.74 2.10 8.74
C GLY A 149 -0.73 0.69 8.14
N PHE A 150 -1.25 0.54 6.92
CA PHE A 150 -1.24 -0.72 6.19
C PHE A 150 0.15 -1.02 5.61
N ALA A 151 0.85 -0.04 5.06
CA ALA A 151 2.22 -0.20 4.60
C ALA A 151 3.16 -0.66 5.74
N VAL A 152 3.04 -0.06 6.93
CA VAL A 152 3.80 -0.48 8.12
C VAL A 152 3.40 -1.87 8.62
N LEU A 153 2.10 -2.23 8.56
CA LEU A 153 1.66 -3.60 8.90
C LEU A 153 2.36 -4.61 7.99
N VAL A 154 2.41 -4.32 6.69
CA VAL A 154 3.04 -5.19 5.69
C VAL A 154 4.56 -5.20 5.83
N GLU A 155 5.19 -4.05 6.08
CA GLU A 155 6.62 -3.94 6.38
C GLU A 155 7.01 -4.94 7.48
N ASN A 156 6.22 -5.01 8.56
CA ASN A 156 6.48 -5.91 9.68
C ASN A 156 6.33 -7.39 9.33
N PHE A 157 5.60 -7.77 8.27
CA PHE A 157 5.59 -9.17 7.79
C PHE A 157 6.93 -9.60 7.17
N TYR A 158 7.73 -8.64 6.70
CA TYR A 158 8.99 -8.89 6.00
C TYR A 158 10.22 -8.39 6.76
N SER A 159 10.04 -7.94 8.01
CA SER A 159 11.12 -7.49 8.89
C SER A 159 11.38 -8.54 9.97
N ASP A 160 12.66 -8.81 10.27
CA ASP A 160 13.05 -9.74 11.36
C ASP A 160 12.68 -9.19 12.75
N THR A 161 12.57 -7.86 12.87
CA THR A 161 12.18 -7.16 14.09
C THR A 161 11.12 -6.10 13.76
N PRO A 162 10.02 -6.00 14.54
CA PRO A 162 9.02 -4.94 14.32
C PRO A 162 9.65 -3.56 14.38
N ARG A 163 9.51 -2.77 13.31
CA ARG A 163 10.13 -1.43 13.22
C ARG A 163 9.32 -0.36 13.93
N HIS A 164 8.01 -0.49 13.85
CA HIS A 164 7.06 0.41 14.49
C HIS A 164 6.32 -0.33 15.58
N ARG A 165 6.83 -0.24 16.83
CA ARG A 165 6.17 -0.83 17.99
C ARG A 165 4.74 -0.27 18.12
N ILE A 166 3.78 -1.19 18.12
CA ILE A 166 2.38 -0.88 18.42
C ILE A 166 2.26 -0.29 19.84
N PHE A 167 1.26 0.55 20.05
CA PHE A 167 0.94 1.02 21.39
C PHE A 167 0.14 -0.05 22.16
N ASP A 168 0.38 -0.14 23.48
CA ASP A 168 -0.33 -1.08 24.35
C ASP A 168 -1.82 -0.71 24.54
N SER A 169 -2.15 0.58 24.35
CA SER A 169 -3.52 1.09 24.33
C SER A 169 -3.64 2.19 23.29
N LEU A 170 -4.66 2.12 22.44
CA LEU A 170 -5.00 3.19 21.51
C LEU A 170 -5.48 4.42 22.26
N GLU A 171 -6.36 4.24 23.24
CA GLU A 171 -6.99 5.31 24.02
C GLU A 171 -5.97 6.17 24.78
N ASN A 172 -4.96 5.53 25.40
CA ASN A 172 -3.93 6.23 26.15
C ASN A 172 -2.89 6.94 25.27
N ASN A 173 -2.90 6.71 23.96
CA ASN A 173 -1.93 7.26 23.02
C ASN A 173 -2.57 8.18 21.97
N ILE A 174 -3.84 8.58 22.16
CA ILE A 174 -4.50 9.59 21.33
C ILE A 174 -3.72 10.92 21.42
N ARG A 175 -3.45 11.52 20.26
CA ARG A 175 -3.08 12.94 20.16
C ARG A 175 -4.16 13.65 19.36
N LEU A 176 -4.60 14.78 19.90
CA LEU A 176 -5.60 15.63 19.27
C LEU A 176 -4.93 16.87 18.67
N ASP A 177 -5.44 17.34 17.55
CA ASP A 177 -5.08 18.62 16.96
C ASP A 177 -5.75 19.79 17.73
N THR A 178 -5.55 21.02 17.25
CA THR A 178 -6.12 22.23 17.88
C THR A 178 -7.65 22.28 17.84
N ASN A 179 -8.30 21.44 17.03
CA ASN A 179 -9.76 21.33 16.96
C ASN A 179 -10.31 20.17 17.81
N GLY A 180 -9.46 19.50 18.58
CA GLY A 180 -9.86 18.33 19.36
C GLY A 180 -10.11 17.08 18.52
N ILE A 181 -9.59 17.03 17.30
CA ILE A 181 -9.76 15.91 16.37
C ILE A 181 -8.49 15.07 16.41
N ASN A 182 -8.63 13.74 16.31
CA ASN A 182 -7.46 12.86 16.28
C ASN A 182 -6.50 13.29 15.17
N ALA A 183 -5.25 13.59 15.53
CA ALA A 183 -4.27 14.14 14.61
C ALA A 183 -4.06 13.24 13.38
N VAL A 184 -4.13 11.90 13.49
CA VAL A 184 -4.00 11.04 12.30
C VAL A 184 -5.13 11.22 11.28
N GLN A 185 -6.30 11.74 11.67
CA GLN A 185 -7.41 12.01 10.75
C GLN A 185 -7.10 13.15 9.78
N HIS A 186 -6.31 14.15 10.22
CA HIS A 186 -5.88 15.27 9.39
C HIS A 186 -4.42 15.17 8.97
N TRP A 187 -3.81 14.00 9.17
CA TRP A 187 -2.44 13.77 8.75
C TRP A 187 -2.36 13.78 7.23
N THR A 188 -1.63 14.76 6.71
CA THR A 188 -1.15 14.80 5.34
C THR A 188 0.37 14.68 5.40
N GLU A 189 0.91 13.70 4.70
CA GLU A 189 2.34 13.48 4.68
C GLU A 189 3.07 14.74 4.16
N GLY A 190 4.12 15.17 4.86
CA GLY A 190 4.97 16.28 4.42
C GLY A 190 4.37 17.69 4.48
N GLN A 191 3.20 17.90 5.11
CA GLN A 191 2.60 19.24 5.22
C GLN A 191 2.21 19.65 6.65
N GLY A 192 2.30 20.95 6.96
CA GLY A 192 1.75 21.55 8.19
C GLY A 192 2.47 21.16 9.49
N ILE A 193 1.69 20.93 10.56
CA ILE A 193 2.15 20.52 11.90
C ILE A 193 2.92 19.18 11.93
N TYR A 194 2.98 18.48 10.79
CA TYR A 194 3.68 17.20 10.61
C TYR A 194 5.12 17.37 10.08
N ALA A 195 5.65 18.60 10.00
CA ALA A 195 7.09 18.83 9.81
C ALA A 195 7.93 18.41 11.03
N ASP A 196 7.29 18.17 12.18
CA ASP A 196 7.91 17.59 13.37
C ASP A 196 8.11 16.07 13.18
N ALA A 197 9.36 15.62 13.32
CA ALA A 197 9.75 14.22 13.22
C ALA A 197 9.05 13.35 14.28
N ASP A 198 8.86 13.85 15.50
CA ASP A 198 8.21 13.11 16.58
C ASP A 198 6.72 12.94 16.31
N MET A 199 6.07 13.97 15.77
CA MET A 199 4.66 13.87 15.38
C MET A 199 4.48 12.90 14.21
N THR A 200 5.35 12.97 13.20
CA THR A 200 5.33 12.03 12.07
C THR A 200 5.53 10.60 12.54
N GLN A 201 6.52 10.33 13.40
CA GLN A 201 6.74 8.99 13.96
C GLN A 201 5.56 8.50 14.80
N TRP A 202 4.91 9.40 15.56
CA TRP A 202 3.68 9.05 16.25
C TRP A 202 2.56 8.70 15.26
N CYS A 203 2.38 9.47 14.19
CA CYS A 203 1.36 9.19 13.17
C CYS A 203 1.55 7.80 12.54
N TYR A 204 2.77 7.45 12.11
CA TYR A 204 3.08 6.12 11.60
C TYR A 204 2.73 5.01 12.61
N ARG A 205 3.21 5.16 13.86
CA ARG A 205 2.99 4.15 14.91
C ARG A 205 1.52 4.01 15.30
N TYR A 206 0.80 5.12 15.41
CA TYR A 206 -0.61 5.14 15.81
C TYR A 206 -1.49 4.56 14.71
N SER A 207 -1.25 4.96 13.46
CA SER A 207 -1.87 4.39 12.26
C SER A 207 -1.67 2.87 12.17
N HIS A 208 -0.42 2.41 12.33
CA HIS A 208 -0.10 0.99 12.38
C HIS A 208 -0.83 0.28 13.52
N THR A 209 -0.90 0.89 14.71
CA THR A 209 -1.61 0.29 15.85
C THR A 209 -3.10 0.12 15.56
N ILE A 210 -3.76 1.09 14.94
CA ILE A 210 -5.18 0.98 14.54
C ILE A 210 -5.37 -0.13 13.52
N VAL A 211 -4.60 -0.10 12.43
CA VAL A 211 -4.70 -1.08 11.34
C VAL A 211 -4.43 -2.50 11.85
N ASN A 212 -3.38 -2.67 12.64
CA ASN A 212 -3.04 -3.95 13.27
C ASN A 212 -4.12 -4.41 14.26
N TYR A 213 -4.73 -3.50 15.04
CA TYR A 213 -5.85 -3.86 15.93
C TYR A 213 -7.03 -4.41 15.13
N ILE A 214 -7.42 -3.72 14.05
CA ILE A 214 -8.53 -4.14 13.19
C ILE A 214 -8.23 -5.51 12.58
N GLU A 215 -7.06 -5.69 11.96
CA GLU A 215 -6.72 -6.95 11.29
C GLU A 215 -6.54 -8.11 12.28
N LYS A 216 -5.96 -7.86 13.47
CA LYS A 216 -5.80 -8.90 14.49
C LYS A 216 -7.13 -9.32 15.12
N LYS A 217 -8.03 -8.37 15.36
CA LYS A 217 -9.34 -8.63 15.99
C LYS A 217 -10.38 -9.15 15.00
N TYR A 218 -10.28 -8.71 13.75
CA TYR A 218 -11.19 -9.07 12.65
C TYR A 218 -10.37 -9.43 11.39
N PRO A 219 -9.75 -10.64 11.35
CA PRO A 219 -8.88 -11.03 10.24
C PRO A 219 -9.55 -10.99 8.87
N GLY A 220 -8.79 -10.55 7.87
CA GLY A 220 -9.25 -10.40 6.49
C GLY A 220 -10.15 -9.18 6.26
N THR A 221 -10.24 -8.25 7.21
CA THR A 221 -11.05 -7.02 7.02
C THR A 221 -10.53 -6.23 5.84
N PHE A 222 -9.22 -5.98 5.76
CA PHE A 222 -8.67 -5.17 4.67
C PHE A 222 -8.81 -5.83 3.30
N ALA A 223 -8.59 -7.14 3.20
CA ALA A 223 -8.86 -7.88 1.96
C ALA A 223 -10.32 -7.68 1.49
N LYS A 224 -11.28 -7.83 2.41
CA LYS A 224 -12.71 -7.59 2.11
C LYS A 224 -13.01 -6.14 1.74
N VAL A 225 -12.34 -5.16 2.37
CA VAL A 225 -12.47 -3.75 1.97
C VAL A 225 -12.09 -3.62 0.51
N PHE A 226 -10.92 -4.11 0.12
CA PHE A 226 -10.41 -4.00 -1.25
C PHE A 226 -11.24 -4.79 -2.28
N GLU A 227 -11.82 -5.93 -1.90
CA GLU A 227 -12.78 -6.68 -2.72
C GLU A 227 -14.12 -5.95 -2.92
N THR A 228 -14.58 -5.19 -1.92
CA THR A 228 -15.92 -4.59 -1.90
C THR A 228 -15.95 -3.23 -2.61
N VAL A 229 -14.81 -2.55 -2.72
CA VAL A 229 -14.76 -1.16 -3.17
C VAL A 229 -14.21 -1.06 -4.59
N ASN A 230 -14.78 -0.15 -5.38
CA ASN A 230 -14.31 0.08 -6.74
C ASN A 230 -12.96 0.83 -6.71
N PRO A 231 -11.90 0.33 -7.37
CA PRO A 231 -10.72 1.14 -7.67
C PRO A 231 -11.16 2.41 -8.43
N SER A 232 -10.55 3.56 -8.14
CA SER A 232 -10.91 4.94 -8.56
C SER A 232 -11.82 5.71 -7.61
N ARG A 233 -12.32 5.10 -6.53
CA ARG A 233 -13.04 5.86 -5.49
C ARG A 233 -12.05 6.50 -4.53
N THR A 234 -12.15 7.82 -4.33
CA THR A 234 -11.43 8.49 -3.23
C THR A 234 -12.09 8.18 -1.89
N PHE A 235 -11.29 7.67 -0.95
CA PHE A 235 -11.76 7.34 0.39
C PHE A 235 -11.42 8.45 1.37
N THR A 236 -12.44 9.20 1.77
CA THR A 236 -12.36 10.00 3.00
C THR A 236 -12.33 9.08 4.22
N THR A 237 -11.82 9.57 5.35
CA THR A 237 -11.83 8.82 6.62
C THR A 237 -13.24 8.31 6.97
N LYS A 238 -14.26 9.16 6.81
CA LYS A 238 -15.68 8.79 6.95
C LYS A 238 -16.09 7.63 6.05
N ALA A 239 -15.80 7.73 4.76
CA ALA A 239 -16.18 6.72 3.78
C ALA A 239 -15.49 5.38 4.07
N PHE A 240 -14.21 5.42 4.47
CA PHE A 240 -13.45 4.22 4.81
C PHE A 240 -14.04 3.54 6.06
N ILE A 241 -14.25 4.29 7.14
CA ILE A 241 -14.84 3.77 8.37
C ILE A 241 -16.24 3.20 8.12
N SER A 242 -17.05 3.86 7.29
CA SER A 242 -18.37 3.35 6.90
C SER A 242 -18.33 2.00 6.16
N VAL A 243 -17.29 1.74 5.36
CA VAL A 243 -17.11 0.43 4.71
C VAL A 243 -16.65 -0.60 5.74
N VAL A 244 -15.68 -0.25 6.58
CA VAL A 244 -15.19 -1.12 7.65
C VAL A 244 -16.32 -1.52 8.62
N ASP A 245 -17.20 -0.58 9.00
CA ASP A 245 -18.36 -0.83 9.86
C ASP A 245 -19.34 -1.85 9.25
N LYS A 246 -19.59 -1.75 7.93
CA LYS A 246 -20.41 -2.72 7.19
C LYS A 246 -19.80 -4.12 7.14
N ILE A 247 -18.46 -4.20 7.10
CA ILE A 247 -17.72 -5.47 7.08
C ILE A 247 -17.68 -6.08 8.49
N ILE A 248 -17.47 -5.25 9.51
CA ILE A 248 -17.35 -5.66 10.91
C ILE A 248 -18.71 -5.50 11.62
N THR A 249 -19.62 -6.44 11.40
CA THR A 249 -20.99 -6.36 11.93
C THR A 249 -21.11 -6.56 13.45
N LYS A 250 -20.05 -7.04 14.11
CA LYS A 250 -20.04 -7.37 15.54
C LYS A 250 -19.65 -6.21 16.45
N THR A 251 -19.25 -5.07 15.88
CA THR A 251 -18.75 -3.94 16.65
C THR A 251 -19.11 -2.67 15.92
N ASP A 252 -19.70 -1.72 16.64
CA ASP A 252 -19.94 -0.38 16.12
C ASP A 252 -18.59 0.32 15.92
N MET A 253 -18.10 0.29 14.68
CA MET A 253 -16.81 0.85 14.33
C MET A 253 -16.87 2.37 14.36
N VAL A 254 -18.02 2.97 14.08
CA VAL A 254 -18.22 4.42 14.22
C VAL A 254 -18.04 4.83 15.69
N ALA A 255 -18.66 4.14 16.63
CA ALA A 255 -18.48 4.40 18.06
C ALA A 255 -17.04 4.12 18.53
N PHE A 256 -16.39 3.08 18.01
CA PHE A 256 -14.98 2.81 18.28
C PHE A 256 -14.08 3.98 17.85
N PHE A 257 -14.19 4.43 16.59
CA PHE A 257 -13.38 5.55 16.10
C PHE A 257 -13.73 6.88 16.79
N THR A 258 -14.99 7.09 17.15
CA THR A 258 -15.41 8.26 17.95
C THR A 258 -14.70 8.31 19.30
N LYS A 259 -14.55 7.16 19.98
CA LYS A 259 -13.76 7.08 21.23
C LYS A 259 -12.29 7.39 21.04
N LEU A 260 -11.75 7.15 19.84
CA LEU A 260 -10.39 7.54 19.48
C LEU A 260 -10.26 9.02 19.08
N GLY A 261 -11.33 9.81 19.18
CA GLY A 261 -11.32 11.23 18.83
C GLY A 261 -11.47 11.52 17.35
N PHE A 262 -11.88 10.53 16.54
CA PHE A 262 -12.27 10.79 15.15
C PHE A 262 -13.63 11.49 15.13
N THR A 263 -13.80 12.45 14.24
CA THR A 263 -15.04 13.23 14.12
C THR A 263 -15.54 13.29 12.67
N ASN A 264 -16.78 13.76 12.47
CA ASN A 264 -17.42 13.83 11.15
C ASN A 264 -17.49 12.46 10.44
N LEU A 265 -17.79 11.40 11.20
CA LEU A 265 -17.95 10.01 10.72
C LEU A 265 -19.34 9.76 10.12
#